data_AF-A0A965BYD6-F1
#
_entry.id   AF-A0A965BYD6-F1
#
_cell.length_a   1.000
_cell.length_b   1.000
_cell.length_c   1.000
_cell.angle_alpha   90.00
_cell.angle_beta   90.00
_cell.angle_gamma   90.00
#
_symmetry.space_group_name_H-M   'P 1'
#
loop_
_entity.id
_entity.type
_entity.pdbx_description
1 polymer ?
#
loop_
_entity_poly.entity_id
_entity_poly.type
_entity_poly.pdbx_seq_one_letter_code
_entity_poly.pdbx_strand_id
1 'polypeptide(L)'
;MTRPALKAWLGAAASVLIGFAVIAYAFGLHILPPWNTGWMLSGMIGPDPVQYWLGWSFFRRAPWSWPPGLNPLWGLEVSSSIYYADAIPLLAFFFKAISPVIEVSQYWGLWIYGCAALQGFMAWRIIGLATDDPLARVAGAALFVLQPTMLARMGGHFALSAHFLLLIGLWLCLTQTAKTRWLAWAALLVATALIHAYLLPMVAALWTADFLARWLDGAKRSALFAEVVIIFALVLAALWAGGMFMLGGGFGGSWGGYGQ
;
A
#
# COMPACT_ATOMS: atom_id res chain seq x y z
N MET A 1 33.09 1.15 3.40
CA MET A 1 32.10 0.11 3.78
C MET A 1 32.82 -1.18 4.12
N THR A 2 32.47 -1.86 5.20
CA THR A 2 33.02 -3.19 5.52
C THR A 2 32.48 -4.22 4.52
N ARG A 3 33.29 -5.20 4.12
CA ARG A 3 32.89 -6.30 3.20
C ARG A 3 31.55 -6.97 3.55
N PRO A 4 31.18 -7.22 4.82
CA PRO A 4 29.87 -7.77 5.17
C PRO A 4 28.69 -6.82 4.89
N ALA A 5 28.85 -5.51 5.10
CA ALA A 5 27.80 -4.55 4.80
C ALA A 5 27.51 -4.48 3.29
N LEU A 6 28.55 -4.55 2.45
CA LEU A 6 28.40 -4.57 1.00
C LEU A 6 27.61 -5.79 0.52
N LYS A 7 27.91 -6.98 1.05
CA LYS A 7 27.17 -8.21 0.72
C LYS A 7 25.69 -8.12 1.08
N ALA A 8 25.38 -7.52 2.24
CA ALA A 8 23.99 -7.33 2.66
C ALA A 8 23.21 -6.39 1.73
N TRP A 9 23.84 -5.31 1.26
CA TRP A 9 23.24 -4.38 0.29
C TRP A 9 23.07 -5.01 -1.10
N LEU A 10 24.06 -5.79 -1.56
CA LEU A 10 23.96 -6.51 -2.83
C LEU A 10 22.83 -7.54 -2.81
N GLY A 11 22.66 -8.29 -1.72
CA GLY A 11 21.56 -9.23 -1.58
C GLY A 11 20.19 -8.54 -1.54
N ALA A 12 20.07 -7.42 -0.83
CA ALA A 12 18.86 -6.60 -0.83
C ALA A 12 18.52 -6.09 -2.24
N ALA A 13 19.51 -5.59 -2.97
CA ALA A 13 19.35 -5.13 -4.36
C ALA A 13 18.93 -6.30 -5.28
N ALA A 14 19.52 -7.48 -5.12
CA ALA A 14 19.13 -8.67 -5.87
C ALA A 14 17.67 -9.06 -5.59
N SER A 15 17.22 -9.04 -4.34
CA SER A 15 15.81 -9.33 -4.00
C SER A 15 14.83 -8.31 -4.59
N VAL A 16 15.21 -7.03 -4.65
CA VAL A 16 14.44 -5.99 -5.34
C VAL A 16 14.37 -6.27 -6.84
N LEU A 17 15.52 -6.59 -7.47
CA LEU A 17 15.59 -6.88 -8.91
C LEU A 17 14.79 -8.14 -9.28
N ILE A 18 14.75 -9.15 -8.42
CA ILE A 18 13.88 -10.32 -8.60
C ILE A 18 12.40 -9.88 -8.60
N GLY A 19 12.01 -9.01 -7.67
CA GLY A 19 10.71 -8.35 -7.66
C GLY A 19 10.35 -7.75 -9.02
N PHE A 20 11.24 -6.89 -9.54
CA PHE A 20 11.08 -6.28 -10.85
C PHE A 20 11.00 -7.31 -11.98
N ALA A 21 11.87 -8.32 -11.99
CA ALA A 21 11.92 -9.34 -13.04
C ALA A 21 10.64 -10.18 -13.10
N VAL A 22 10.09 -10.56 -11.95
CA VAL A 22 8.82 -11.33 -11.88
C VAL A 22 7.67 -10.52 -12.47
N ILE A 23 7.55 -9.24 -12.13
CA ILE A 23 6.49 -8.38 -12.67
C ILE A 23 6.72 -8.08 -14.15
N ALA A 24 7.96 -7.85 -14.58
CA ALA A 24 8.30 -7.68 -15.98
C ALA A 24 7.95 -8.91 -16.81
N TYR A 25 8.11 -10.11 -16.26
CA TYR A 25 7.69 -11.34 -16.91
C TYR A 25 6.16 -11.50 -16.93
N ALA A 26 5.48 -11.26 -15.80
CA ALA A 26 4.05 -11.52 -15.67
C ALA A 26 3.17 -10.47 -16.37
N PHE A 27 3.54 -9.20 -16.30
CA PHE A 27 2.74 -8.07 -16.78
C PHE A 27 3.43 -7.23 -17.86
N GLY A 28 4.72 -7.46 -18.11
CA GLY A 28 5.49 -6.72 -19.11
C GLY A 28 6.02 -5.36 -18.61
N LEU A 29 7.04 -4.85 -19.29
CA LEU A 29 7.62 -3.52 -19.01
C LEU A 29 6.72 -2.37 -19.51
N HIS A 30 5.81 -2.66 -20.44
CA HIS A 30 4.96 -1.67 -21.08
C HIS A 30 3.99 -0.99 -20.10
N ILE A 31 3.72 -1.56 -18.92
CA ILE A 31 2.87 -0.92 -17.89
C ILE A 31 3.61 0.16 -17.09
N LEU A 32 4.94 0.16 -17.10
CA LEU A 32 5.77 1.04 -16.25
C LEU A 32 5.66 2.53 -16.62
N PRO A 33 5.63 2.92 -17.92
CA PRO A 33 5.56 4.33 -18.30
C PRO A 33 4.23 4.97 -17.87
N PRO A 34 4.24 6.10 -17.12
CA PRO A 34 3.05 6.71 -16.54
C PRO A 34 2.11 7.34 -17.58
N TRP A 35 2.55 7.49 -18.84
CA TRP A 35 1.71 7.94 -19.97
C TRP A 35 1.05 6.78 -20.72
N ASN A 36 1.50 5.53 -20.55
CA ASN A 36 0.92 4.39 -21.25
C ASN A 36 -0.30 3.86 -20.51
N THR A 37 -1.49 4.18 -21.00
CA THR A 37 -2.78 3.71 -20.46
C THR A 37 -3.37 2.53 -21.24
N GLY A 38 -2.82 2.19 -22.41
CA GLY A 38 -3.40 1.20 -23.32
C GLY A 38 -3.57 -0.18 -22.69
N TRP A 39 -2.64 -0.58 -21.82
CA TRP A 39 -2.69 -1.86 -21.09
C TRP A 39 -3.84 -1.94 -20.08
N MET A 40 -4.38 -0.80 -19.64
CA MET A 40 -5.57 -0.76 -18.77
C MET A 40 -6.85 -0.88 -19.59
N LEU A 41 -6.80 -0.59 -20.89
CA LEU A 41 -7.92 -0.62 -21.84
C LEU A 41 -7.99 -1.94 -22.62
N SER A 42 -6.91 -2.73 -22.63
CA SER A 42 -6.80 -3.99 -23.35
C SER A 42 -6.07 -5.03 -22.50
N GLY A 43 -6.61 -6.24 -22.35
CA GLY A 43 -5.84 -7.36 -21.83
C GLY A 43 -6.59 -8.34 -20.93
N MET A 44 -5.82 -9.26 -20.33
CA MET A 44 -6.26 -10.35 -19.46
C MET A 44 -6.57 -9.92 -18.00
N ILE A 45 -6.40 -8.63 -17.67
CA ILE A 45 -6.44 -8.07 -16.29
C ILE A 45 -7.88 -7.67 -15.86
N GLY A 46 -8.89 -8.05 -16.64
CA GLY A 46 -10.29 -7.73 -16.37
C GLY A 46 -10.65 -6.26 -16.65
N PRO A 47 -11.94 -5.88 -16.49
CA PRO A 47 -12.42 -4.53 -16.80
C PRO A 47 -12.14 -3.49 -15.69
N ASP A 48 -11.89 -3.93 -14.46
CA ASP A 48 -11.73 -3.08 -13.27
C ASP A 48 -10.66 -1.97 -13.39
N PRO A 49 -9.49 -2.19 -14.05
CA PRO A 49 -8.48 -1.15 -14.25
C PRO A 49 -9.01 0.13 -14.92
N VAL A 50 -10.00 0.00 -15.81
CA VAL A 50 -10.63 1.15 -16.48
C VAL A 50 -11.36 2.03 -15.47
N GLN A 51 -12.06 1.44 -14.50
CA GLN A 51 -12.74 2.16 -13.43
C GLN A 51 -11.74 3.00 -12.61
N TYR A 52 -10.61 2.39 -12.25
CA TYR A 52 -9.58 3.05 -11.45
C TYR A 52 -8.99 4.23 -12.21
N TRP A 53 -8.67 4.01 -13.49
CA TRP A 53 -8.15 5.03 -14.39
C TRP A 53 -9.12 6.20 -14.57
N LEU A 54 -10.42 5.93 -14.72
CA LEU A 54 -11.44 6.97 -14.80
C LEU A 54 -11.52 7.77 -13.49
N GLY A 55 -11.59 7.08 -12.35
CA GLY A 55 -11.62 7.73 -11.03
C GLY A 55 -10.44 8.69 -10.83
N TRP A 56 -9.22 8.24 -11.16
CA TRP A 56 -8.03 9.08 -11.16
C TRP A 56 -8.12 10.24 -12.15
N SER A 57 -8.55 9.98 -13.39
CA SER A 57 -8.63 10.97 -14.46
C SER A 57 -9.57 12.13 -14.10
N PHE A 58 -10.69 11.85 -13.44
CA PHE A 58 -11.57 12.89 -12.89
C PHE A 58 -10.94 13.58 -11.68
N PHE A 59 -10.37 12.81 -10.75
CA PHE A 59 -9.79 13.35 -9.52
C PHE A 59 -8.66 14.35 -9.78
N ARG A 60 -7.76 14.05 -10.73
CA ARG A 60 -6.65 14.93 -11.09
C ARG A 60 -7.08 16.24 -11.76
N ARG A 61 -8.27 16.27 -12.39
CA ARG A 61 -8.85 17.48 -13.03
C ARG A 61 -9.75 18.26 -12.08
N ALA A 62 -10.30 17.59 -11.06
CA ALA A 62 -11.12 18.24 -10.05
C ALA A 62 -10.30 19.21 -9.20
N PRO A 63 -10.85 20.38 -8.82
CA PRO A 63 -10.20 21.27 -7.87
C PRO A 63 -9.93 20.55 -6.55
N TRP A 64 -8.90 21.00 -5.82
CA TRP A 64 -8.72 20.56 -4.44
C TRP A 64 -9.94 20.93 -3.61
N SER A 65 -10.36 20.00 -2.76
CA SER A 65 -11.56 20.10 -1.93
C SER A 65 -11.20 19.74 -0.49
N TRP A 66 -12.14 19.92 0.43
CA TRP A 66 -11.98 19.50 1.83
C TRP A 66 -13.13 18.55 2.21
N PRO A 67 -12.88 17.24 2.40
CA PRO A 67 -11.58 16.57 2.38
C PRO A 67 -10.90 16.47 1.01
N PRO A 68 -9.56 16.33 0.97
CA PRO A 68 -8.77 16.32 -0.26
C PRO A 68 -9.08 15.14 -1.19
N GLY A 69 -9.60 14.04 -0.67
CA GLY A 69 -10.02 12.86 -1.43
C GLY A 69 -11.35 12.99 -2.15
N LEU A 70 -12.10 14.08 -1.98
CA LEU A 70 -13.32 14.31 -2.75
C LEU A 70 -13.03 14.37 -4.25
N ASN A 71 -13.91 13.75 -5.03
CA ASN A 71 -13.85 13.70 -6.47
C ASN A 71 -15.19 14.16 -7.06
N PRO A 72 -15.48 15.48 -7.01
CA PRO A 72 -16.79 16.04 -7.38
C PRO A 72 -17.14 15.88 -8.87
N LEU A 73 -16.15 15.64 -9.72
CA LEU A 73 -16.36 15.43 -11.15
C LEU A 73 -16.66 13.97 -11.50
N TRP A 74 -16.63 13.06 -10.52
CA TRP A 74 -16.81 11.64 -10.72
C TRP A 74 -18.13 11.17 -10.08
N GLY A 75 -19.01 10.55 -10.88
CA GLY A 75 -20.33 10.09 -10.41
C GLY A 75 -21.50 11.05 -10.65
N LEU A 76 -21.34 12.03 -11.56
CA LEU A 76 -22.36 13.03 -11.91
C LEU A 76 -22.97 13.70 -10.66
N GLU A 77 -24.29 13.68 -10.50
CA GLU A 77 -25.03 14.37 -9.43
C GLU A 77 -24.76 13.84 -8.03
N VAL A 78 -24.28 12.59 -7.92
CA VAL A 78 -24.00 11.96 -6.62
C VAL A 78 -22.66 12.46 -6.07
N SER A 79 -21.70 12.79 -6.94
CA SER A 79 -20.29 12.99 -6.58
C SER A 79 -19.71 11.77 -5.83
N SER A 80 -18.39 11.63 -5.74
CA SER A 80 -17.77 10.52 -5.01
C SER A 80 -16.42 10.93 -4.42
N SER A 81 -15.63 9.96 -3.98
CA SER A 81 -14.27 10.17 -3.50
C SER A 81 -13.30 9.21 -4.18
N ILE A 82 -12.02 9.59 -4.19
CA ILE A 82 -10.94 8.76 -4.73
C ILE A 82 -10.83 7.43 -3.98
N TYR A 83 -11.27 7.38 -2.72
CA TYR A 83 -11.31 6.15 -1.92
C TYR A 83 -12.22 5.07 -2.54
N TYR A 84 -13.37 5.47 -3.10
CA TYR A 84 -14.34 4.54 -3.69
C TYR A 84 -14.04 4.19 -5.14
N ALA A 85 -13.03 4.83 -5.75
CA ALA A 85 -12.54 4.47 -7.07
C ALA A 85 -11.60 3.24 -7.05
N ASP A 86 -11.41 2.61 -5.88
CA ASP A 86 -10.37 1.59 -5.65
C ASP A 86 -8.98 2.04 -6.17
N ALA A 87 -8.78 3.36 -6.09
CA ALA A 87 -7.52 4.02 -6.33
C ALA A 87 -6.65 3.96 -5.07
N ILE A 88 -5.44 4.49 -5.13
CA ILE A 88 -4.50 4.53 -4.00
C ILE A 88 -4.37 5.99 -3.55
N PRO A 89 -5.23 6.48 -2.63
CA PRO A 89 -5.24 7.88 -2.17
C PRO A 89 -3.85 8.43 -1.86
N LEU A 90 -2.99 7.64 -1.22
CA LEU A 90 -1.61 8.03 -0.90
C LEU A 90 -0.83 8.50 -2.13
N LEU A 91 -0.90 7.72 -3.22
CA LEU A 91 -0.24 8.07 -4.49
C LEU A 91 -1.03 9.12 -5.26
N ALA A 92 -2.36 9.05 -5.25
CA ALA A 92 -3.20 10.01 -5.94
C ALA A 92 -2.98 11.45 -5.41
N PHE A 93 -2.82 11.63 -4.10
CA PHE A 93 -2.49 12.94 -3.54
C PHE A 93 -1.13 13.45 -3.99
N PHE A 94 -0.12 12.59 -3.94
CA PHE A 94 1.23 12.94 -4.39
C PHE A 94 1.24 13.33 -5.88
N PHE A 95 0.67 12.50 -6.75
CA PHE A 95 0.64 12.76 -8.18
C PHE A 95 -0.25 13.94 -8.57
N LYS A 96 -1.33 14.20 -7.82
CA LYS A 96 -2.19 15.37 -8.06
C LYS A 96 -1.46 16.65 -7.66
N ALA A 97 -0.71 16.65 -6.56
CA ALA A 97 0.05 17.81 -6.11
C ALA A 97 1.13 18.23 -7.12
N ILE A 98 1.76 17.28 -7.80
CA ILE A 98 2.78 17.55 -8.84
C ILE A 98 2.23 17.69 -10.26
N SER A 99 0.92 17.48 -10.45
CA SER A 99 0.27 17.53 -11.77
C SER A 99 0.43 18.84 -12.54
N PRO A 100 0.66 20.03 -11.91
CA PRO A 100 0.97 21.25 -12.66
C PRO A 100 2.33 21.22 -13.38
N VAL A 101 3.25 20.33 -12.97
CA VAL A 101 4.61 20.22 -13.51
C VAL A 101 4.75 19.00 -14.42
N ILE A 102 4.20 17.86 -14.01
CA ILE A 102 4.32 16.59 -14.73
C ILE A 102 2.94 15.95 -14.86
N GLU A 103 2.58 15.60 -16.09
CA GLU A 103 1.36 14.86 -16.34
C GLU A 103 1.53 13.36 -16.04
N VAL A 104 0.70 12.82 -15.15
CA VAL A 104 0.66 11.39 -14.81
C VAL A 104 -0.69 10.81 -15.20
N SER A 105 -0.73 10.09 -16.33
CA SER A 105 -1.96 9.48 -16.84
C SER A 105 -2.35 8.22 -16.07
N GLN A 106 -1.36 7.46 -15.58
CA GLN A 106 -1.55 6.30 -14.71
C GLN A 106 -0.35 6.11 -13.79
N TYR A 107 -0.59 5.60 -12.58
CA TYR A 107 0.47 5.28 -11.62
C TYR A 107 0.47 3.81 -11.16
N TRP A 108 -0.49 3.00 -11.62
CA TRP A 108 -0.62 1.61 -11.17
C TRP A 108 0.51 0.72 -11.65
N GLY A 109 1.09 0.99 -12.83
CA GLY A 109 2.29 0.27 -13.26
C GLY A 109 3.44 0.48 -12.27
N LEU A 110 3.74 1.75 -11.95
CA LEU A 110 4.75 2.10 -10.94
C LEU A 110 4.44 1.44 -9.59
N TRP A 111 3.17 1.42 -9.20
CA TRP A 111 2.71 0.78 -7.98
C TRP A 111 2.96 -0.73 -7.95
N ILE A 112 2.59 -1.47 -9.00
CA ILE A 112 2.75 -2.94 -9.07
C ILE A 112 4.24 -3.30 -8.97
N TYR A 113 5.11 -2.59 -9.71
CA TYR A 113 6.56 -2.77 -9.60
C TYR A 113 7.09 -2.38 -8.21
N GLY A 114 6.62 -1.27 -7.65
CA GLY A 114 6.95 -0.82 -6.30
C GLY A 114 6.57 -1.84 -5.23
N CYS A 115 5.37 -2.42 -5.32
CA CYS A 115 4.90 -3.48 -4.43
C CYS A 115 5.83 -4.70 -4.48
N ALA A 116 6.19 -5.18 -5.67
CA ALA A 116 7.08 -6.33 -5.82
C ALA A 116 8.50 -6.05 -5.31
N ALA A 117 9.03 -4.86 -5.57
CA ALA A 117 10.32 -4.41 -5.06
C ALA A 117 10.34 -4.37 -3.53
N LEU A 118 9.32 -3.74 -2.91
CA LEU A 118 9.20 -3.64 -1.47
C LEU A 118 8.93 -4.99 -0.82
N GLN A 119 8.15 -5.86 -1.47
CA GLN A 119 7.91 -7.24 -1.02
C GLN A 119 9.22 -8.02 -0.98
N GLY A 120 10.01 -8.00 -2.05
CA GLY A 120 11.32 -8.67 -2.12
C GLY A 120 12.30 -8.12 -1.08
N PHE A 121 12.36 -6.78 -0.93
CA PHE A 121 13.21 -6.14 0.08
C PHE A 121 12.82 -6.53 1.51
N MET A 122 11.53 -6.48 1.85
CA MET A 122 11.08 -6.81 3.19
C MET A 122 11.21 -8.29 3.51
N ALA A 123 10.98 -9.17 2.52
CA ALA A 123 11.25 -10.59 2.66
C ALA A 123 12.75 -10.84 2.94
N TRP A 124 13.65 -10.21 2.19
CA TRP A 124 15.09 -10.24 2.45
C TRP A 124 15.43 -9.83 3.88
N ARG A 125 14.80 -8.78 4.41
CA ARG A 125 15.00 -8.28 5.78
C ARG A 125 14.51 -9.26 6.85
N ILE A 126 13.34 -9.86 6.66
CA ILE A 126 12.75 -10.82 7.61
C ILE A 126 13.55 -12.11 7.64
N ILE A 127 13.89 -12.68 6.47
CA ILE A 127 14.67 -13.94 6.40
C ILE A 127 16.07 -13.72 6.99
N GLY A 128 16.61 -12.51 6.87
CA GLY A 128 17.85 -12.11 7.52
C GLY A 128 17.84 -12.12 9.05
N LEU A 129 16.66 -12.25 9.68
CA LEU A 129 16.57 -12.47 11.13
C LEU A 129 16.84 -13.94 11.51
N ALA A 130 16.73 -14.86 10.55
CA ALA A 130 16.87 -16.30 10.77
C ALA A 130 18.19 -16.86 10.19
N THR A 131 18.74 -16.26 9.13
CA THR A 131 19.97 -16.74 8.50
C THR A 131 20.78 -15.60 7.89
N ASP A 132 22.11 -15.72 7.98
CA ASP A 132 23.07 -14.81 7.34
C ASP A 132 23.44 -15.24 5.90
N ASP A 133 23.03 -16.44 5.47
CA ASP A 133 23.35 -16.94 4.13
C ASP A 133 22.64 -16.13 3.03
N PRO A 134 23.37 -15.43 2.15
CA PRO A 134 22.76 -14.57 1.14
C PRO A 134 21.91 -15.33 0.14
N LEU A 135 22.31 -16.54 -0.24
CA LEU A 135 21.57 -17.31 -1.25
C LEU A 135 20.21 -17.74 -0.71
N ALA A 136 20.16 -18.29 0.51
CA ALA A 136 18.93 -18.66 1.19
C ALA A 136 17.98 -17.47 1.36
N ARG A 137 18.51 -16.30 1.73
CA ARG A 137 17.71 -15.07 1.85
C ARG A 137 17.15 -14.59 0.51
N VAL A 138 17.96 -14.60 -0.55
CA VAL A 138 17.51 -14.22 -1.91
C VAL A 138 16.45 -15.22 -2.41
N ALA A 139 16.68 -16.52 -2.23
CA ALA A 139 15.75 -17.57 -2.64
C ALA A 139 14.41 -17.45 -1.91
N GLY A 140 14.43 -17.23 -0.59
CA GLY A 140 13.20 -17.00 0.16
C GLY A 140 12.50 -15.71 -0.27
N ALA A 141 13.22 -14.62 -0.54
CA ALA A 141 12.63 -13.40 -1.06
C ALA A 141 11.93 -13.61 -2.42
N ALA A 142 12.51 -14.45 -3.29
CA ALA A 142 11.87 -14.83 -4.55
C ALA A 142 10.54 -15.56 -4.32
N LEU A 143 10.45 -16.46 -3.33
CA LEU A 143 9.20 -17.14 -2.98
C LEU A 143 8.11 -16.17 -2.50
N PHE A 144 8.47 -15.14 -1.72
CA PHE A 144 7.52 -14.10 -1.28
C PHE A 144 6.99 -13.25 -2.44
N VAL A 145 7.82 -12.97 -3.44
CA VAL A 145 7.42 -12.25 -4.66
C VAL A 145 6.56 -13.13 -5.57
N LEU A 146 6.91 -14.42 -5.69
CA LEU A 146 6.19 -15.40 -6.52
C LEU A 146 4.90 -15.93 -5.87
N GLN A 147 4.53 -15.42 -4.70
CA GLN A 147 3.34 -15.85 -3.98
C GLN A 147 2.09 -15.71 -4.87
N PRO A 148 1.36 -16.81 -5.16
CA PRO A 148 0.23 -16.79 -6.11
C PRO A 148 -0.86 -15.80 -5.72
N THR A 149 -1.14 -15.66 -4.42
CA THR A 149 -2.18 -14.73 -3.97
C THR A 149 -1.82 -13.28 -4.23
N MET A 150 -0.53 -12.90 -4.12
CA MET A 150 -0.08 -11.53 -4.44
C MET A 150 -0.21 -11.26 -5.94
N LEU A 151 0.29 -12.17 -6.77
CA LEU A 151 0.22 -12.05 -8.23
C LEU A 151 -1.23 -12.02 -8.72
N ALA A 152 -2.12 -12.82 -8.12
CA ALA A 152 -3.54 -12.80 -8.43
C ALA A 152 -4.22 -11.46 -8.08
N ARG A 153 -3.83 -10.80 -6.98
CA ARG A 153 -4.33 -9.44 -6.66
C ARG A 153 -3.79 -8.39 -7.63
N MET A 154 -2.53 -8.50 -8.05
CA MET A 154 -1.95 -7.63 -9.09
C MET A 154 -2.65 -7.77 -10.45
N GLY A 155 -3.38 -8.86 -10.67
CA GLY A 155 -4.20 -9.09 -11.87
C GLY A 155 -5.56 -8.39 -11.90
N GLY A 156 -5.83 -7.42 -11.03
CA GLY A 156 -7.05 -6.62 -11.12
C GLY A 156 -7.41 -5.79 -9.89
N HIS A 157 -6.82 -6.06 -8.71
CA HIS A 157 -7.06 -5.34 -7.45
C HIS A 157 -5.77 -4.69 -6.97
N PHE A 158 -5.31 -3.67 -7.68
CA PHE A 158 -3.93 -3.19 -7.57
C PHE A 158 -3.61 -2.63 -6.19
N ALA A 159 -4.50 -1.86 -5.56
CA ALA A 159 -4.24 -1.32 -4.22
C ALA A 159 -4.01 -2.43 -3.17
N LEU A 160 -4.71 -3.56 -3.30
CA LEU A 160 -4.59 -4.72 -2.42
C LEU A 160 -3.26 -5.48 -2.59
N SER A 161 -2.46 -5.20 -3.63
CA SER A 161 -1.16 -5.86 -3.83
C SER A 161 -0.05 -5.40 -2.87
N ALA A 162 -0.32 -4.45 -1.98
CA ALA A 162 0.64 -3.95 -0.98
C ALA A 162 0.89 -4.91 0.20
N HIS A 163 1.12 -6.19 -0.10
CA HIS A 163 1.45 -7.21 0.90
C HIS A 163 2.73 -6.89 1.68
N PHE A 164 3.62 -6.05 1.11
CA PHE A 164 4.82 -5.58 1.80
C PHE A 164 4.50 -4.83 3.10
N LEU A 165 3.31 -4.23 3.23
CA LEU A 165 2.85 -3.57 4.47
C LEU A 165 2.73 -4.59 5.62
N LEU A 166 2.23 -5.79 5.33
CA LEU A 166 2.16 -6.89 6.29
C LEU A 166 3.56 -7.35 6.70
N LEU A 167 4.50 -7.41 5.74
CA LEU A 167 5.90 -7.74 6.03
C LEU A 167 6.56 -6.65 6.89
N ILE A 168 6.28 -5.36 6.67
CA ILE A 168 6.75 -4.29 7.54
C ILE A 168 6.18 -4.48 8.96
N GLY A 169 4.88 -4.74 9.09
CA GLY A 169 4.25 -4.99 10.39
C GLY A 169 4.87 -6.19 11.12
N LEU A 170 5.07 -7.31 10.41
CA LEU A 170 5.71 -8.50 10.97
C LEU A 170 7.16 -8.22 11.38
N TRP A 171 7.91 -7.53 10.53
CA TRP A 171 9.28 -7.13 10.83
C TRP A 171 9.36 -6.22 12.07
N LEU A 172 8.42 -5.29 12.23
CA LEU A 172 8.30 -4.46 13.43
C LEU A 172 8.01 -5.30 14.67
N CYS A 173 7.13 -6.30 14.60
CA CYS A 173 6.87 -7.23 15.70
C CYS A 173 8.13 -8.01 16.12
N LEU A 174 8.94 -8.46 15.16
CA LEU A 174 10.09 -9.34 15.41
C LEU A 174 11.36 -8.61 15.89
N THR A 175 11.56 -7.34 15.54
CA THR A 175 12.84 -6.64 15.79
C THR A 175 12.87 -5.73 17.01
N GLN A 176 11.73 -5.55 17.70
CA GLN A 176 11.62 -4.84 18.98
C GLN A 176 12.38 -3.49 19.09
N THR A 177 12.28 -2.62 18.10
CA THR A 177 12.93 -1.30 18.14
C THR A 177 12.24 -0.37 19.17
N ALA A 178 12.91 -0.02 20.27
CA ALA A 178 12.25 0.52 21.46
C ALA A 178 11.82 2.02 21.43
N LYS A 179 12.52 2.91 20.71
CA LYS A 179 12.31 4.38 20.88
C LYS A 179 11.33 5.03 19.89
N THR A 180 11.31 4.59 18.64
CA THR A 180 10.49 5.18 17.57
C THR A 180 9.43 4.22 17.04
N ARG A 181 9.13 3.15 17.80
CA ARG A 181 8.22 2.08 17.37
C ARG A 181 6.81 2.57 17.07
N TRP A 182 6.26 3.38 17.97
CA TRP A 182 4.91 3.90 17.84
C TRP A 182 4.80 4.82 16.62
N LEU A 183 5.86 5.57 16.27
CA LEU A 183 5.91 6.37 15.05
C LEU A 183 5.93 5.50 13.80
N ALA A 184 6.70 4.40 13.81
CA ALA A 184 6.73 3.44 12.71
C ALA A 184 5.35 2.78 12.51
N TRP A 185 4.68 2.40 13.60
CA TRP A 185 3.32 1.88 13.56
C TRP A 185 2.30 2.91 13.08
N ALA A 186 2.37 4.15 13.59
CA ALA A 186 1.50 5.24 13.15
C ALA A 186 1.67 5.51 11.65
N ALA A 187 2.91 5.61 11.17
CA ALA A 187 3.21 5.82 9.76
C ALA A 187 2.70 4.64 8.90
N LEU A 188 2.91 3.39 9.35
CA LEU A 188 2.45 2.21 8.64
C LEU A 188 0.92 2.15 8.56
N LEU A 189 0.21 2.41 9.66
CA LEU A 189 -1.26 2.38 9.70
C LEU A 189 -1.88 3.52 8.90
N VAL A 190 -1.33 4.73 8.97
CA VAL A 190 -1.77 5.87 8.14
C VAL A 190 -1.54 5.58 6.66
N ALA A 191 -0.35 5.07 6.29
CA ALA A 191 -0.08 4.67 4.91
C ALA A 191 -1.06 3.58 4.45
N THR A 192 -1.29 2.55 5.28
CA THR A 192 -2.21 1.46 4.96
C THR A 192 -3.65 1.97 4.79
N ALA A 193 -4.11 2.88 5.64
CA ALA A 193 -5.42 3.52 5.53
C ALA A 193 -5.58 4.32 4.23
N LEU A 194 -4.52 4.98 3.76
CA LEU A 194 -4.50 5.70 2.47
C LEU A 194 -4.18 4.81 1.26
N ILE A 195 -3.86 3.53 1.48
CA ILE A 195 -3.59 2.57 0.42
C ILE A 195 -4.81 1.70 0.17
N HIS A 196 -5.33 1.00 1.20
CA HIS A 196 -6.45 0.09 1.02
C HIS A 196 -7.14 -0.31 2.33
N ALA A 197 -8.47 -0.22 2.35
CA ALA A 197 -9.31 -0.51 3.52
C ALA A 197 -9.14 -1.95 4.06
N TYR A 198 -9.04 -2.95 3.17
CA TYR A 198 -8.92 -4.35 3.61
C TYR A 198 -7.56 -4.69 4.24
N LEU A 199 -6.48 -3.97 3.89
CA LEU A 199 -5.16 -4.22 4.49
C LEU A 199 -5.07 -3.60 5.89
N LEU A 200 -5.82 -2.53 6.14
CA LEU A 200 -5.83 -1.82 7.42
C LEU A 200 -6.12 -2.72 8.63
N PRO A 201 -7.20 -3.54 8.68
CA PRO A 201 -7.44 -4.42 9.81
C PRO A 201 -6.36 -5.51 9.96
N MET A 202 -5.77 -5.98 8.85
CA MET A 202 -4.69 -6.98 8.90
C MET A 202 -3.42 -6.40 9.53
N VAL A 203 -3.03 -5.19 9.15
CA VAL A 203 -1.89 -4.48 9.74
C VAL A 203 -2.20 -4.05 11.19
N ALA A 204 -3.43 -3.62 11.48
CA ALA A 204 -3.88 -3.27 12.82
C ALA A 204 -3.85 -4.47 13.78
N ALA A 205 -4.13 -5.68 13.31
CA ALA A 205 -4.00 -6.90 14.09
C ALA A 205 -2.53 -7.15 14.50
N LEU A 206 -1.57 -6.92 13.60
CA LEU A 206 -0.14 -7.02 13.93
C LEU A 206 0.29 -5.94 14.93
N TRP A 207 -0.19 -4.70 14.74
CA TRP A 207 0.04 -3.63 15.72
C TRP A 207 -0.54 -3.97 17.10
N THR A 208 -1.73 -4.57 17.13
CA THR A 208 -2.39 -5.00 18.38
C THR A 208 -1.60 -6.12 19.05
N ALA A 209 -1.09 -7.10 18.30
CA ALA A 209 -0.22 -8.14 18.85
C ALA A 209 1.04 -7.53 19.49
N ASP A 210 1.68 -6.58 18.81
CA ASP A 210 2.84 -5.86 19.35
C ASP A 210 2.50 -4.99 20.58
N PHE A 211 1.35 -4.30 20.54
CA PHE A 211 0.84 -3.52 21.66
C PHE A 211 0.60 -4.39 22.89
N LEU A 212 -0.05 -5.55 22.72
CA LEU A 212 -0.32 -6.50 23.81
C LEU A 212 0.98 -7.07 24.39
N ALA A 213 1.94 -7.43 23.55
CA ALA A 213 3.26 -7.86 24.02
C ALA A 213 3.91 -6.78 24.91
N ARG A 214 3.94 -5.53 24.46
CA ARG A 214 4.48 -4.40 25.24
C ARG A 214 3.70 -4.13 26.53
N TRP A 215 2.38 -4.32 26.51
CA TRP A 215 1.53 -4.20 27.70
C TRP A 215 1.90 -5.26 28.74
N LEU A 216 2.10 -6.52 28.32
CA LEU A 216 2.50 -7.63 29.18
C LEU A 216 3.93 -7.47 29.71
N ASP A 217 4.83 -6.91 28.92
CA ASP A 217 6.22 -6.60 29.30
C ASP A 217 6.33 -5.39 30.26
N GLY A 218 5.19 -4.82 30.70
CA GLY A 218 5.18 -3.76 31.70
C GLY A 218 5.49 -2.36 31.17
N ALA A 219 5.29 -2.10 29.88
CA ALA A 219 5.42 -0.76 29.33
C ALA A 219 4.46 0.23 30.03
N LYS A 220 4.84 1.51 30.08
CA LYS A 220 4.06 2.56 30.76
C LYS A 220 2.65 2.67 30.15
N ARG A 221 1.62 2.36 30.94
CA ARG A 221 0.21 2.37 30.50
C ARG A 221 -0.24 3.71 29.91
N SER A 222 0.25 4.83 30.45
CA SER A 222 -0.05 6.17 29.92
C SER A 222 0.50 6.39 28.51
N ALA A 223 1.70 5.89 28.23
CA ALA A 223 2.29 5.97 26.90
C ALA A 223 1.56 5.07 25.89
N LEU A 224 1.17 3.86 26.31
CA LEU A 224 0.36 2.95 25.50
C LEU A 224 -1.03 3.55 25.21
N PHE A 225 -1.68 4.16 26.20
CA PHE A 225 -2.96 4.84 26.00
C PHE A 225 -2.83 6.02 25.02
N ALA A 226 -1.81 6.86 25.19
CA ALA A 226 -1.54 7.97 24.27
C ALA A 226 -1.29 7.47 22.84
N GLU A 227 -0.52 6.38 22.67
CA GLU A 227 -0.30 5.75 21.38
C GLU A 227 -1.62 5.33 20.70
N VAL A 228 -2.52 4.64 21.42
CA VAL A 228 -3.83 4.23 20.89
C VAL A 228 -4.63 5.45 20.42
N VAL A 229 -4.75 6.48 21.27
CA VAL A 229 -5.53 7.69 20.96
C VAL A 229 -4.95 8.41 19.73
N ILE A 230 -3.64 8.59 19.69
CA ILE A 230 -2.95 9.29 18.60
C ILE A 230 -3.08 8.49 17.30
N ILE A 231 -2.80 7.18 17.31
CA ILE A 231 -2.89 6.34 16.11
C ILE A 231 -4.33 6.32 15.59
N PHE A 232 -5.33 6.17 16.47
CA PHE A 232 -6.72 6.15 16.05
C PHE A 232 -7.14 7.49 15.43
N ALA A 233 -6.76 8.62 16.03
CA ALA A 233 -7.01 9.95 15.48
C ALA A 233 -6.34 10.14 14.12
N LEU A 234 -5.09 9.70 13.96
CA LEU A 234 -4.34 9.79 12.70
C LEU A 234 -4.96 8.91 11.60
N VAL A 235 -5.36 7.69 11.93
CA VAL A 235 -6.02 6.77 10.98
C VAL A 235 -7.38 7.34 10.57
N LEU A 236 -8.19 7.82 11.50
CA LEU A 236 -9.46 8.47 11.17
C LEU A 236 -9.27 9.70 10.29
N ALA A 237 -8.29 10.54 10.61
CA ALA A 237 -7.96 11.70 9.79
C ALA A 237 -7.50 11.28 8.38
N ALA A 238 -6.75 10.19 8.25
CA ALA A 238 -6.32 9.64 6.97
C ALA A 238 -7.50 9.09 6.15
N LEU A 239 -8.40 8.33 6.77
CA LEU A 239 -9.62 7.81 6.12
C LEU A 239 -10.55 8.94 5.69
N TRP A 240 -10.73 9.94 6.55
CA TRP A 240 -11.46 11.16 6.24
C TRP A 240 -10.81 11.92 5.08
N ALA A 241 -9.48 12.10 5.11
CA ALA A 241 -8.74 12.76 4.04
C ALA A 241 -8.87 12.01 2.72
N GLY A 242 -8.81 10.67 2.73
CA GLY A 242 -9.09 9.81 1.59
C GLY A 242 -10.51 9.95 1.03
N GLY A 243 -11.45 10.45 1.84
CA GLY A 243 -12.85 10.63 1.48
C GLY A 243 -13.73 9.41 1.77
N MET A 244 -13.32 8.54 2.71
CA MET A 244 -14.10 7.34 3.09
C MET A 244 -15.49 7.69 3.62
N PHE A 245 -15.64 8.78 4.37
CA PHE A 245 -16.91 9.15 5.02
C PHE A 245 -17.82 10.06 4.16
N MET A 246 -17.57 10.17 2.86
CA MET A 246 -18.20 11.19 2.00
C MET A 246 -19.44 10.71 1.24
N LEU A 247 -19.74 9.41 1.25
CA LEU A 247 -21.00 8.89 0.70
C LEU A 247 -22.08 8.98 1.79
N GLY A 248 -23.13 9.78 1.55
CA GLY A 248 -24.23 10.02 2.50
C GLY A 248 -25.33 8.95 2.50
N GLY A 249 -25.20 7.91 1.69
CA GLY A 249 -26.11 6.77 1.64
C GLY A 249 -25.46 5.62 0.88
N GLY A 250 -25.53 4.41 1.44
CA GLY A 250 -24.89 3.25 0.81
C GLY A 250 -25.60 2.84 -0.47
N PHE A 251 -24.83 2.57 -1.52
CA PHE A 251 -25.37 1.91 -2.71
C PHE A 251 -25.61 0.44 -2.38
N GLY A 252 -26.89 0.07 -2.27
CA GLY A 252 -27.30 -1.32 -2.13
C GLY A 252 -27.03 -2.07 -3.43
N GLY A 253 -26.00 -2.91 -3.45
CA GLY A 253 -25.82 -3.93 -4.48
C GLY A 253 -26.54 -5.22 -4.10
N SER A 254 -26.86 -6.05 -5.09
CA SER A 254 -27.48 -7.38 -4.91
C SER A 254 -26.71 -8.33 -3.96
N TRP A 255 -25.47 -7.99 -3.58
CA TRP A 255 -24.56 -8.83 -2.79
C TRP A 255 -24.01 -8.12 -1.53
N GLY A 256 -24.56 -6.96 -1.16
CA GLY A 256 -24.13 -6.18 0.01
C GLY A 256 -24.13 -4.67 -0.24
N GLY A 257 -24.37 -3.88 0.81
CA GLY A 257 -24.32 -2.42 0.77
C GLY A 257 -22.95 -1.90 1.21
N TYR A 258 -22.31 -1.09 0.38
CA TYR A 258 -21.12 -0.32 0.76
C TYR A 258 -21.53 1.07 1.26
N GLY A 259 -21.06 1.46 2.44
CA GLY A 259 -21.30 2.81 2.99
C GLY A 259 -22.68 3.01 3.65
N GLN A 260 -23.28 1.93 4.17
CA GLN A 260 -24.40 2.03 5.13
C GLN A 260 -23.90 2.01 6.57
#